data_AF-A0AA38P4D6-F1
#
_entry.id   AF-A0AA38P4D6-F1
#
_cell.length_a   1.000
_cell.length_b   1.000
_cell.length_c   1.000
_cell.angle_alpha   90.00
_cell.angle_beta   90.00
_cell.angle_gamma   90.00
#
_symmetry.space_group_name_H-M   'P 1'
#
loop_
_entity.id
_entity.type
_entity.pdbx_description
1 polymer ?
#
loop_
_entity_poly.entity_id
_entity_poly.type
_entity_poly.pdbx_seq_one_letter_code
_entity_poly.pdbx_strand_id
1 'polypeptide(L)'
;MVSRKLMGFWALFDVCLLAAGVISIVFSVVYRKQDILLNLTISKGDLLAALIMGIMLVATFVFSIGAIVQKNHVTMGLVILNYILVADAIVVLVIGTIVWFFSLQQRNNFHKLYVELPASSRVFIQDKFSCCGYFNGSDAVEPSTFCTPSQIAFTNALDSSDVNNANSFCVTKVTAFTDYTLNQMFSSTYGFMPIVLGLLLFTLCVINKRKEDERFKKIDAKRGGRGFV
;
A
#
# COMPACT_ATOMS: atom_id res chain seq x y z
N MET A 1 -32.62 -3.54 -19.13
CA MET A 1 -32.17 -2.36 -18.33
C MET A 1 -31.24 -2.86 -17.23
N VAL A 2 -30.15 -2.15 -16.96
CA VAL A 2 -29.22 -2.51 -15.88
C VAL A 2 -29.93 -2.42 -14.53
N SER A 3 -29.81 -3.47 -13.69
CA SER A 3 -30.45 -3.52 -12.37
C SER A 3 -29.92 -2.41 -11.46
N ARG A 4 -30.81 -1.74 -10.72
CA ARG A 4 -30.45 -0.73 -9.71
C ARG A 4 -29.48 -1.28 -8.66
N LYS A 5 -29.63 -2.55 -8.30
CA LYS A 5 -28.74 -3.23 -7.34
C LYS A 5 -27.32 -3.33 -7.90
N LEU A 6 -27.18 -3.73 -9.17
CA LEU A 6 -25.89 -3.85 -9.84
C LEU A 6 -25.17 -2.49 -9.92
N MET A 7 -25.91 -1.45 -10.30
CA MET A 7 -25.36 -0.08 -10.33
C MET A 7 -24.98 0.43 -8.94
N GLY A 8 -25.74 0.08 -7.90
CA GLY A 8 -25.41 0.42 -6.51
C GLY A 8 -24.11 -0.21 -6.03
N PHE A 9 -23.90 -1.50 -6.31
CA PHE A 9 -22.64 -2.16 -5.98
C PHE A 9 -21.47 -1.62 -6.80
N TRP A 10 -21.67 -1.37 -8.10
CA TRP A 10 -20.65 -0.74 -8.93
C TRP A 10 -20.22 0.61 -8.35
N ALA A 11 -21.18 1.47 -7.99
CA ALA A 11 -20.89 2.78 -7.39
C ALA A 11 -20.21 2.69 -6.01
N LEU A 12 -20.57 1.70 -5.20
CA LEU A 12 -19.90 1.45 -3.92
C LEU A 12 -18.41 1.15 -4.13
N PHE A 13 -18.09 0.24 -5.03
CA PHE A 13 -16.70 -0.12 -5.32
C PHE A 13 -15.92 1.05 -5.95
N ASP A 14 -16.59 1.87 -6.76
CA ASP A 14 -16.02 3.07 -7.34
C ASP A 14 -15.66 4.13 -6.28
N VAL A 15 -16.53 4.35 -5.29
CA VAL A 15 -16.25 5.23 -4.14
C VAL A 15 -15.15 4.65 -3.26
N CYS A 16 -15.13 3.34 -3.05
CA CYS A 16 -14.03 2.67 -2.34
C CYS A 16 -12.69 2.83 -3.07
N LEU A 17 -12.69 2.83 -4.41
CA LEU A 17 -11.49 3.08 -5.21
C LEU A 17 -10.96 4.51 -4.97
N LEU A 18 -11.85 5.50 -4.96
CA LEU A 18 -11.51 6.88 -4.62
C LEU A 18 -10.92 6.97 -3.21
N ALA A 19 -11.55 6.31 -2.23
CA ALA A 19 -11.06 6.30 -0.85
C ALA A 19 -9.66 5.68 -0.76
N ALA A 20 -9.41 4.56 -1.44
CA ALA A 20 -8.08 3.95 -1.52
C ALA A 20 -7.03 4.91 -2.12
N GLY A 21 -7.38 5.59 -3.22
CA GLY A 21 -6.51 6.60 -3.84
C GLY A 21 -6.20 7.77 -2.91
N VAL A 22 -7.21 8.32 -2.24
CA VAL A 22 -7.04 9.42 -1.26
C VAL A 22 -6.18 8.99 -0.08
N ILE A 23 -6.44 7.81 0.51
CA ILE A 23 -5.64 7.26 1.61
C ILE A 23 -4.17 7.14 1.19
N SER A 24 -3.88 6.62 0.00
CA SER A 24 -2.51 6.49 -0.51
C SER A 24 -1.80 7.84 -0.70
N ILE A 25 -2.53 8.86 -1.21
CA ILE A 25 -1.99 10.22 -1.36
C ILE A 25 -1.73 10.86 0.01
N VAL A 26 -2.68 10.77 0.94
CA VAL A 26 -2.54 11.30 2.30
C VAL A 26 -1.35 10.65 2.99
N PHE A 27 -1.20 9.34 2.86
CA PHE A 27 -0.06 8.61 3.36
C PHE A 27 1.26 9.16 2.81
N SER A 28 1.36 9.34 1.48
CA SER A 28 2.56 9.92 0.89
C SER A 28 2.88 11.35 1.37
N VAL A 29 1.87 12.18 1.61
CA VAL A 29 2.07 13.59 2.00
C VAL A 29 2.38 13.74 3.49
N VAL A 30 1.62 13.06 4.35
CA VAL A 30 1.79 13.15 5.81
C VAL A 30 3.15 12.59 6.23
N TYR A 31 3.54 11.45 5.68
CA TYR A 31 4.79 10.78 6.04
C TYR A 31 6.03 11.43 5.41
N ARG A 32 5.89 12.37 4.47
CA ARG A 32 7.02 13.21 3.99
C ARG A 32 7.57 14.15 5.05
N LYS A 33 6.80 14.44 6.10
CA LYS A 33 7.13 15.49 7.08
C LYS A 33 7.80 14.99 8.36
N GLN A 34 8.14 13.71 8.52
CA GLN A 34 8.34 13.17 9.88
C GLN A 34 9.63 12.36 10.12
N ASP A 35 10.10 12.52 11.36
CA ASP A 35 10.97 11.74 12.26
C ASP A 35 12.04 10.80 11.71
N ILE A 36 13.20 10.81 12.38
CA ILE A 36 14.36 9.95 12.12
C ILE A 36 13.97 8.46 11.99
N LEU A 37 13.04 7.98 12.83
CA LEU A 37 12.58 6.59 12.78
C LEU A 37 11.72 6.28 11.56
N LEU A 38 10.87 7.22 11.12
CA LEU A 38 10.03 7.02 9.95
C LEU A 38 10.86 7.11 8.66
N ASN A 39 11.85 8.01 8.61
CA ASN A 39 12.82 8.07 7.51
C ASN A 39 13.72 6.83 7.43
N LEU A 40 13.98 6.17 8.57
CA LEU A 40 14.63 4.86 8.58
C LEU A 40 13.71 3.78 7.99
N THR A 41 12.41 3.87 8.27
CA THR A 41 11.39 2.86 7.90
C THR A 41 10.91 2.97 6.47
N ILE A 42 10.78 4.19 5.94
CA ILE A 42 10.10 4.48 4.69
C ILE A 42 11.06 5.28 3.81
N SER A 43 11.43 4.70 2.66
CA SER A 43 12.30 5.38 1.71
C SER A 43 11.52 6.42 0.89
N LYS A 44 12.20 7.46 0.41
CA LYS A 44 11.62 8.42 -0.55
C LYS A 44 11.00 7.73 -1.77
N GLY A 45 11.56 6.60 -2.19
CA GLY A 45 11.03 5.76 -3.26
C GLY A 45 9.65 5.18 -2.92
N ASP A 46 9.45 4.72 -1.70
CA ASP A 46 8.17 4.14 -1.25
C ASP A 46 7.08 5.22 -1.16
N LEU A 47 7.42 6.42 -0.65
CA LEU A 47 6.47 7.54 -0.63
C LEU A 47 6.12 7.98 -2.05
N LEU A 48 7.06 7.95 -2.99
CA LEU A 48 6.79 8.27 -4.39
C LEU A 48 5.91 7.20 -5.04
N ALA A 49 6.17 5.92 -4.79
CA ALA A 49 5.37 4.81 -5.29
C ALA A 49 3.92 4.90 -4.78
N ALA A 50 3.73 5.19 -3.48
CA ALA A 50 2.40 5.41 -2.89
C ALA A 50 1.68 6.62 -3.52
N LEU A 51 2.39 7.71 -3.80
CA LEU A 51 1.83 8.88 -4.48
C LEU A 51 1.37 8.55 -5.90
N ILE A 52 2.21 7.86 -6.67
CA ILE A 52 1.90 7.46 -8.04
C ILE A 52 0.68 6.54 -8.04
N MET A 53 0.67 5.50 -7.21
CA MET A 53 -0.47 4.59 -7.07
C MET A 53 -1.74 5.36 -6.70
N GLY A 54 -1.66 6.27 -5.73
CA GLY A 54 -2.80 7.07 -5.28
C GLY A 54 -3.38 7.95 -6.39
N ILE A 55 -2.51 8.64 -7.14
CA ILE A 55 -2.92 9.45 -8.29
C ILE A 55 -3.57 8.58 -9.37
N MET A 56 -3.01 7.40 -9.67
CA MET A 56 -3.61 6.50 -10.65
C MET A 56 -5.01 6.06 -10.24
N LEU A 57 -5.20 5.62 -8.99
CA LEU A 57 -6.51 5.18 -8.50
C LEU A 57 -7.56 6.31 -8.55
N VAL A 58 -7.17 7.55 -8.21
CA VAL A 58 -8.05 8.73 -8.34
C VAL A 58 -8.35 9.04 -9.81
N ALA A 59 -7.36 8.94 -10.70
CA ALA A 59 -7.57 9.14 -12.12
C ALA A 59 -8.50 8.06 -12.71
N THR A 60 -8.36 6.81 -12.29
CA THR A 60 -9.26 5.70 -12.66
C THR A 60 -10.69 5.96 -12.20
N PHE A 61 -10.88 6.52 -10.99
CA PHE A 61 -12.21 6.95 -10.52
C PHE A 61 -12.80 8.08 -11.37
N VAL A 62 -12.02 9.10 -11.74
CA VAL A 62 -12.52 10.15 -12.63
C VAL A 62 -12.89 9.57 -14.00
N PHE A 63 -12.09 8.63 -14.51
CA PHE A 63 -12.35 7.95 -15.76
C PHE A 63 -13.59 7.05 -15.69
N SER A 64 -13.83 6.35 -14.58
CA SER A 64 -14.97 5.45 -14.40
C SER A 64 -16.30 6.21 -14.44
N ILE A 65 -16.37 7.41 -13.85
CA ILE A 65 -17.52 8.31 -13.95
C ILE A 65 -17.76 8.69 -15.43
N GLY A 66 -16.70 9.07 -16.14
CA GLY A 66 -16.79 9.39 -17.57
C GLY A 66 -17.29 8.19 -18.40
N ALA A 67 -16.81 6.98 -18.08
CA ALA A 67 -17.16 5.75 -18.77
C ALA A 67 -18.61 5.32 -18.54
N ILE A 68 -19.15 5.53 -17.32
CA ILE A 68 -20.51 5.07 -16.99
C ILE A 68 -21.60 5.99 -17.55
N VAL A 69 -21.34 7.30 -17.62
CA VAL A 69 -22.28 8.33 -18.13
C VAL A 69 -22.51 8.22 -19.64
N GLN A 70 -21.65 7.50 -20.37
CA GLN A 70 -21.84 7.25 -21.80
C GLN A 70 -23.15 6.51 -22.10
N LYS A 71 -23.74 6.81 -23.26
CA LYS A 71 -24.97 6.17 -23.75
C LYS A 71 -24.85 4.65 -23.68
N ASN A 72 -25.93 3.96 -23.28
CA ASN A 72 -25.92 2.50 -23.03
C ASN A 72 -25.41 1.64 -24.21
N HIS A 73 -25.54 2.09 -25.46
CA HIS A 73 -25.04 1.34 -26.62
C HIS A 73 -23.52 1.45 -26.81
N VAL A 74 -22.87 2.44 -26.20
CA VAL A 74 -21.43 2.64 -26.22
C VAL A 74 -20.83 1.97 -25.00
N THR A 75 -20.18 0.82 -25.20
CA THR A 75 -19.48 0.09 -24.12
C THR A 75 -17.97 0.27 -24.18
N MET A 76 -17.44 1.04 -25.14
CA MET A 76 -16.00 1.18 -25.35
C MET A 76 -15.29 1.81 -24.14
N GLY A 77 -15.88 2.83 -23.52
CA GLY A 77 -15.32 3.44 -22.31
C GLY A 77 -15.19 2.45 -21.14
N LEU A 78 -16.20 1.61 -20.92
CA LEU A 78 -16.17 0.58 -19.87
C LEU A 78 -15.15 -0.53 -20.17
N VAL A 79 -14.91 -0.85 -21.44
CA VAL A 79 -13.85 -1.80 -21.84
C VAL A 79 -12.48 -1.22 -21.53
N ILE A 80 -12.24 0.05 -21.87
CA ILE A 80 -10.99 0.75 -21.53
C ILE A 80 -10.80 0.83 -20.02
N LEU A 81 -11.86 1.12 -19.26
CA LEU A 81 -11.83 1.12 -17.79
C LEU A 81 -11.34 -0.22 -17.25
N ASN A 82 -11.79 -1.36 -17.79
CA ASN A 82 -11.31 -2.66 -17.34
C ASN A 82 -9.81 -2.88 -17.62
N TYR A 83 -9.28 -2.40 -18.75
CA TYR A 83 -7.84 -2.46 -19.00
C TYR A 83 -7.05 -1.60 -18.01
N ILE A 84 -7.57 -0.40 -17.68
CA ILE A 84 -6.99 0.46 -16.65
C ILE A 84 -7.01 -0.24 -15.28
N LEU A 85 -8.13 -0.88 -14.90
CA LEU A 85 -8.24 -1.61 -13.64
C LEU A 85 -7.29 -2.82 -13.56
N VAL A 86 -7.01 -3.48 -14.68
CA VAL A 86 -5.97 -4.53 -14.73
C VAL A 86 -4.58 -3.93 -14.49
N ALA A 87 -4.27 -2.77 -15.09
CA ALA A 87 -3.02 -2.08 -14.84
C ALA A 87 -2.90 -1.62 -13.37
N ASP A 88 -3.96 -1.07 -12.79
CA ASP A 88 -4.03 -0.71 -11.37
C ASP A 88 -3.78 -1.92 -10.47
N ALA A 89 -4.41 -3.07 -10.78
CA ALA A 89 -4.23 -4.30 -10.03
C ALA A 89 -2.77 -4.78 -10.05
N ILE A 90 -2.10 -4.70 -11.21
CA ILE A 90 -0.68 -5.05 -11.34
C ILE A 90 0.17 -4.12 -10.48
N VAL A 91 -0.08 -2.81 -10.52
CA VAL A 91 0.69 -1.83 -9.73
C VAL A 91 0.50 -2.02 -8.23
N VAL A 92 -0.74 -2.24 -7.78
CA VAL A 92 -1.05 -2.57 -6.37
C VAL A 92 -0.31 -3.83 -5.93
N LEU A 93 -0.32 -4.89 -6.76
CA LEU A 93 0.38 -6.13 -6.47
C LEU A 93 1.89 -5.91 -6.36
N VAL A 94 2.51 -5.26 -7.34
CA VAL A 94 3.97 -5.04 -7.38
C VAL A 94 4.42 -4.24 -6.16
N ILE A 95 3.74 -3.13 -5.84
CA ILE A 95 4.12 -2.29 -4.69
C ILE A 95 3.89 -3.05 -3.38
N GLY A 96 2.75 -3.73 -3.23
CA GLY A 96 2.46 -4.55 -2.05
C GLY A 96 3.51 -5.65 -1.85
N THR A 97 3.92 -6.33 -2.92
CA THR A 97 4.92 -7.41 -2.87
C THR A 97 6.32 -6.88 -2.53
N ILE A 98 6.72 -5.71 -3.03
CA ILE A 98 8.02 -5.12 -2.69
C ILE A 98 8.09 -4.83 -1.18
N VAL A 99 7.06 -4.17 -0.63
CA VAL A 99 7.01 -3.84 0.80
C VAL A 99 6.95 -5.11 1.65
N TRP A 100 6.18 -6.11 1.24
CA TRP A 100 6.10 -7.39 1.91
C TRP A 100 7.43 -8.16 1.89
N PHE A 101 8.15 -8.17 0.76
CA PHE A 101 9.46 -8.82 0.71
C PHE A 101 10.48 -8.14 1.62
N PHE A 102 10.41 -6.81 1.75
CA PHE A 102 11.25 -6.06 2.66
C PHE A 102 10.98 -6.41 4.12
N SER A 103 9.72 -6.68 4.50
CA SER A 103 9.39 -7.10 5.88
C SER A 103 9.93 -8.49 6.22
N LEU A 104 10.10 -9.40 5.25
CA LEU A 104 10.71 -10.72 5.49
C LEU A 104 12.19 -10.64 5.86
N GLN A 105 12.93 -9.65 5.33
CA GLN A 105 14.38 -9.48 5.56
C GLN A 105 14.70 -8.26 6.43
N GLN A 106 13.74 -7.88 7.27
CA GLN A 106 13.75 -6.65 8.04
C GLN A 106 15.06 -6.41 8.82
N ARG A 107 15.48 -7.36 9.65
CA ARG A 107 16.67 -7.19 10.50
C ARG A 107 17.95 -6.86 9.70
N ASN A 108 18.12 -7.48 8.54
CA ASN A 108 19.29 -7.29 7.68
C ASN A 108 19.20 -5.99 6.87
N ASN A 109 18.02 -5.67 6.34
CA ASN A 109 17.81 -4.44 5.57
C ASN A 109 17.93 -3.19 6.46
N PHE A 110 17.36 -3.24 7.66
CA PHE A 110 17.41 -2.13 8.61
C PHE A 110 18.78 -1.94 9.24
N HIS A 111 19.61 -2.99 9.34
CA HIS A 111 21.00 -2.83 9.79
C HIS A 111 21.80 -1.96 8.83
N LYS A 112 21.72 -2.22 7.52
CA LYS A 112 22.41 -1.41 6.50
C LYS A 112 22.00 0.05 6.60
N LEU A 113 20.69 0.30 6.69
CA LEU A 113 20.16 1.65 6.86
C LEU A 113 20.66 2.29 8.16
N TYR A 114 20.65 1.56 9.28
CA TYR A 114 21.11 2.06 10.58
C TYR A 114 22.60 2.44 10.60
N VAL A 115 23.45 1.68 9.90
CA VAL A 115 24.89 2.00 9.78
C VAL A 115 25.11 3.23 8.90
N GLU A 116 24.28 3.45 7.88
CA GLU A 116 24.32 4.63 7.00
C GLU A 116 23.76 5.90 7.67
N LEU A 117 23.03 5.78 8.78
CA LEU A 117 22.53 6.93 9.51
C LEU A 117 23.68 7.78 10.08
N PRO A 118 23.54 9.13 10.10
CA PRO A 118 24.50 9.99 10.75
C PRO A 118 24.54 9.71 12.26
N ALA A 119 25.70 9.95 12.89
CA ALA A 119 25.93 9.65 14.31
C ALA A 119 24.86 10.26 15.24
N SER A 120 24.41 11.49 14.97
CA SER A 120 23.34 12.14 15.74
C SER A 120 22.01 11.38 15.70
N SER A 121 21.67 10.76 14.57
CA SER A 121 20.46 9.95 14.42
C SER A 121 20.59 8.60 15.12
N ARG A 122 21.79 8.00 15.13
CA ARG A 122 22.06 6.78 15.91
C ARG A 122 21.94 7.03 17.40
N VAL A 123 22.56 8.09 17.90
CA VAL A 123 22.43 8.55 19.30
C VAL A 123 20.97 8.74 19.70
N PHE A 124 20.17 9.38 18.85
CA PHE A 124 18.74 9.54 19.09
C PHE A 124 18.00 8.20 19.21
N ILE A 125 18.28 7.22 18.34
CA ILE A 125 17.65 5.90 18.38
C ILE A 125 18.07 5.16 19.66
N GLN A 126 19.35 5.20 20.02
CA GLN A 126 19.89 4.56 21.23
C GLN A 126 19.26 5.12 22.49
N ASP A 127 19.16 6.45 22.61
CA ASP A 127 18.54 7.10 23.76
C ASP A 127 17.03 6.86 23.80
N LYS A 128 16.35 6.92 22.65
CA LYS A 128 14.90 6.71 22.54
C LYS A 128 14.47 5.29 22.94
N PHE A 129 15.25 4.27 22.55
CA PHE A 129 14.93 2.88 22.85
C PHE A 129 15.71 2.31 24.04
N SER A 130 16.57 3.09 24.67
CA SER A 130 17.42 2.66 25.79
C SER A 130 18.18 1.38 25.45
N CYS A 131 18.92 1.43 24.34
CA CYS A 131 19.66 0.29 23.78
C CYS A 131 21.05 0.73 23.29
N CYS A 132 22.02 -0.20 23.29
CA CYS A 132 23.39 0.07 22.82
C CYS A 132 23.84 -0.94 21.78
N GLY A 133 24.29 -0.42 20.63
CA GLY A 133 24.67 -1.22 19.47
C GLY A 133 23.47 -1.86 18.78
N TYR A 134 23.62 -2.20 17.50
CA TYR A 134 22.52 -2.74 16.69
C TYR A 134 22.33 -4.24 16.88
N PHE A 135 23.28 -5.08 16.45
CA PHE A 135 23.26 -6.54 16.71
C PHE A 135 24.07 -6.97 17.93
N ASN A 136 25.13 -6.22 18.26
CA ASN A 136 25.99 -6.45 19.41
C ASN A 136 26.46 -5.11 19.99
N GLY A 137 27.08 -5.10 21.17
CA GLY A 137 27.49 -3.87 21.86
C GLY A 137 28.52 -2.99 21.12
N SER A 138 29.20 -3.53 20.11
CA SER A 138 30.22 -2.83 19.30
C SER A 138 29.74 -2.43 17.91
N ASP A 139 28.55 -2.89 17.50
CA ASP A 139 28.02 -2.73 16.15
C ASP A 139 27.29 -1.38 16.01
N ALA A 140 27.96 -0.43 15.33
CA ALA A 140 27.47 0.93 15.08
C ALA A 140 26.96 1.63 16.35
N VAL A 141 27.68 1.42 17.46
CA VAL A 141 27.42 2.08 18.74
C VAL A 141 28.00 3.49 18.72
N GLU A 142 27.20 4.48 19.11
CA GLU A 142 27.68 5.82 19.41
C GLU A 142 27.55 6.08 20.92
N PRO A 143 28.49 6.83 21.53
CA PRO A 143 28.32 7.34 22.89
C PRO A 143 27.09 8.26 22.96
N SER A 144 26.16 7.93 23.85
CA SER A 144 24.91 8.66 24.01
C SER A 144 24.59 8.89 25.50
N THR A 145 23.47 9.54 25.80
CA THR A 145 23.03 9.76 27.19
C THR A 145 22.82 8.43 27.91
N PHE A 146 22.24 7.45 27.21
CA PHE A 146 22.06 6.09 27.69
C PHE A 146 23.34 5.27 27.54
N CYS A 147 23.94 5.24 26.35
CA CYS A 147 25.15 4.47 26.03
C CYS A 147 26.42 5.14 26.54
N THR A 148 26.56 5.13 27.86
CA THR A 148 27.80 5.50 28.56
C THR A 148 28.89 4.44 28.36
N PRO A 149 30.18 4.78 28.56
CA PRO A 149 31.27 3.80 28.45
C PRO A 149 31.06 2.53 29.31
N SER A 150 30.46 2.66 30.49
CA SER A 150 30.08 1.54 31.35
C SER A 150 28.97 0.67 30.75
N GLN A 151 27.98 1.27 30.11
CA GLN A 151 26.92 0.52 29.44
C GLN A 151 27.42 -0.19 28.19
N ILE A 152 28.28 0.45 27.41
CA ILE A 152 28.91 -0.17 26.24
C ILE A 152 29.73 -1.40 26.67
N ALA A 153 30.54 -1.27 27.73
CA ALA A 153 31.30 -2.39 28.30
C ALA A 153 30.38 -3.53 28.76
N PHE A 154 29.26 -3.22 29.42
CA PHE A 154 28.25 -4.22 29.79
C PHE A 154 27.67 -4.92 28.55
N THR A 155 27.24 -4.17 27.53
CA THR A 155 26.66 -4.76 26.31
C THR A 155 27.65 -5.57 25.46
N ASN A 156 28.95 -5.25 25.55
CA ASN A 156 30.01 -6.05 24.90
C ASN A 156 30.26 -7.38 25.61
N ALA A 157 29.95 -7.48 26.91
CA ALA A 157 30.07 -8.72 27.67
C ALA A 157 28.85 -9.65 27.50
N LEU A 158 27.74 -9.14 26.95
CA LEU A 158 26.54 -9.92 26.68
C LEU A 158 26.72 -10.77 25.42
N ASP A 159 26.29 -12.03 25.49
CA ASP A 159 26.15 -12.86 24.30
C ASP A 159 24.93 -12.40 23.50
N SER A 160 25.17 -11.93 22.27
CA SER A 160 24.14 -11.52 21.32
C SER A 160 23.24 -12.66 20.83
N SER A 161 23.65 -13.91 21.02
CA SER A 161 22.87 -15.10 20.64
C SER A 161 21.87 -15.54 21.71
N ASP A 162 22.01 -15.04 22.95
CA ASP A 162 21.05 -15.29 24.02
C ASP A 162 19.82 -14.39 23.87
N VAL A 163 18.65 -15.01 23.74
CA VAL A 163 17.35 -14.34 23.62
C VAL A 163 17.02 -13.44 24.82
N ASN A 164 17.55 -13.73 26.01
CA ASN A 164 17.34 -12.89 27.20
C ASN A 164 18.05 -11.52 27.05
N ASN A 165 19.12 -11.45 26.25
CA ASN A 165 19.90 -10.24 26.02
C ASN A 165 19.40 -9.42 24.82
N ALA A 166 18.46 -9.97 24.04
CA ALA A 166 17.95 -9.33 22.82
C ALA A 166 17.33 -7.95 23.06
N ASN A 167 16.87 -7.65 24.28
CA ASN A 167 16.32 -6.35 24.66
C ASN A 167 17.38 -5.26 24.89
N SER A 168 18.63 -5.64 25.12
CA SER A 168 19.74 -4.69 25.34
C SER A 168 20.25 -4.07 24.03
N PHE A 169 19.99 -4.74 22.90
CA PHE A 169 20.41 -4.31 21.57
C PHE A 169 19.28 -3.60 20.82
N CYS A 170 19.64 -2.63 19.98
CA CYS A 170 18.66 -1.81 19.29
C CYS A 170 17.87 -2.57 18.22
N VAL A 171 18.40 -3.68 17.66
CA VAL A 171 17.72 -4.45 16.61
C VAL A 171 16.31 -4.85 17.01
N THR A 172 16.07 -5.32 18.23
CA THR A 172 14.75 -5.84 18.65
C THR A 172 13.72 -4.71 18.73
N LYS A 173 14.09 -3.58 19.34
CA LYS A 173 13.18 -2.43 19.52
C LYS A 173 12.92 -1.71 18.21
N VAL A 174 13.96 -1.53 17.38
CA VAL A 174 13.84 -0.94 16.04
C VAL A 174 13.00 -1.84 15.14
N THR A 175 13.25 -3.15 15.15
CA THR A 175 12.45 -4.13 14.37
C THR A 175 10.99 -4.13 14.83
N ALA A 176 10.71 -4.09 16.13
CA ALA A 176 9.32 -4.04 16.61
C ALA A 176 8.55 -2.80 16.11
N PHE A 177 9.19 -1.62 16.11
CA PHE A 177 8.58 -0.39 15.58
C PHE A 177 8.36 -0.46 14.06
N THR A 178 9.38 -0.91 13.33
CA THR A 178 9.36 -1.00 11.88
C THR A 178 8.40 -2.10 11.39
N ASP A 179 8.27 -3.21 12.14
CA ASP A 179 7.42 -4.35 11.78
C ASP A 179 5.95 -3.96 11.84
N TYR A 180 5.52 -3.32 12.94
CA TYR A 180 4.18 -2.78 13.05
C TYR A 180 3.86 -1.84 11.87
N THR A 181 4.79 -0.95 11.54
CA THR A 181 4.60 0.05 10.49
C THR A 181 4.49 -0.61 9.10
N LEU A 182 5.41 -1.54 8.77
CA LEU A 182 5.39 -2.24 7.48
C LEU A 182 4.17 -3.15 7.34
N ASN A 183 3.78 -3.84 8.41
CA ASN A 183 2.59 -4.70 8.45
C ASN A 183 1.33 -3.90 8.10
N GLN A 184 1.16 -2.70 8.65
CA GLN A 184 0.02 -1.85 8.31
C GLN A 184 0.06 -1.38 6.86
N MET A 185 1.24 -1.04 6.32
CA MET A 185 1.40 -0.55 4.95
C MET A 185 1.05 -1.61 3.91
N PHE A 186 1.71 -2.79 3.96
CA PHE A 186 1.43 -3.82 2.95
C PHE A 186 0.01 -4.36 3.11
N SER A 187 -0.52 -4.48 4.34
CA SER A 187 -1.90 -4.96 4.54
C SER A 187 -2.91 -3.98 3.95
N SER A 188 -2.71 -2.67 4.15
CA SER A 188 -3.56 -1.64 3.55
C SER A 188 -3.48 -1.67 2.02
N THR A 189 -2.26 -1.81 1.48
CA THR A 189 -2.03 -1.86 0.03
C THR A 189 -2.70 -3.07 -0.60
N TYR A 190 -2.52 -4.26 -0.03
CA TYR A 190 -3.23 -5.45 -0.49
C TYR A 190 -4.74 -5.37 -0.27
N GLY A 191 -5.20 -4.62 0.74
CA GLY A 191 -6.61 -4.29 0.96
C GLY A 191 -7.25 -3.52 -0.21
N PHE A 192 -6.46 -2.83 -1.05
CA PHE A 192 -6.97 -2.18 -2.25
C PHE A 192 -7.25 -3.17 -3.39
N MET A 193 -6.59 -4.33 -3.40
CA MET A 193 -6.78 -5.36 -4.43
C MET A 193 -8.23 -5.84 -4.58
N PRO A 194 -8.95 -6.26 -3.52
CA PRO A 194 -10.36 -6.66 -3.65
C PRO A 194 -11.26 -5.51 -4.13
N ILE A 195 -10.91 -4.25 -3.87
CA ILE A 195 -11.64 -3.08 -4.37
C ILE A 195 -11.47 -2.98 -5.90
N VAL A 196 -10.23 -3.03 -6.39
CA VAL A 196 -9.92 -2.96 -7.83
C VAL A 196 -10.55 -4.13 -8.59
N LEU A 197 -10.34 -5.36 -8.10
CA LEU A 197 -10.90 -6.56 -8.73
C LEU A 197 -12.43 -6.60 -8.66
N GLY A 198 -13.01 -6.14 -7.55
CA GLY A 198 -14.46 -6.01 -7.41
C GLY A 198 -15.04 -5.05 -8.44
N LEU A 199 -14.44 -3.85 -8.59
CA LEU A 199 -14.88 -2.87 -9.59
C LEU A 199 -14.73 -3.41 -11.02
N LEU A 200 -13.67 -4.16 -11.30
CA LEU A 200 -13.45 -4.82 -12.59
C LEU A 200 -14.59 -5.83 -12.89
N LEU A 201 -14.92 -6.69 -11.93
CA LEU A 201 -16.00 -7.67 -12.07
C LEU A 201 -17.35 -7.00 -12.27
N PHE A 202 -17.69 -5.99 -11.47
CA PHE A 202 -18.95 -5.25 -11.64
C PHE A 202 -19.00 -4.52 -12.97
N THR A 203 -17.89 -3.95 -13.44
CA THR A 203 -17.81 -3.30 -14.76
C THR A 203 -18.05 -4.30 -15.88
N LEU A 204 -17.47 -5.51 -15.82
CA LEU A 204 -17.77 -6.59 -16.76
C LEU A 204 -19.26 -7.00 -16.76
N CYS A 205 -19.87 -7.13 -15.59
CA CYS A 205 -21.30 -7.41 -15.47
C CYS A 205 -22.16 -6.31 -16.13
N VAL A 206 -21.81 -5.04 -15.92
CA VAL A 206 -22.50 -3.90 -16.54
C VAL A 206 -22.35 -3.94 -18.07
N ILE A 207 -21.15 -4.19 -18.59
CA ILE A 207 -20.92 -4.31 -20.05
C ILE A 207 -21.78 -5.42 -20.64
N ASN A 208 -21.77 -6.61 -20.02
CA ASN A 208 -22.53 -7.75 -20.51
C ASN A 208 -24.04 -7.46 -20.51
N LYS A 209 -24.56 -6.82 -19.46
CA LYS A 209 -25.97 -6.41 -19.42
C LYS A 209 -26.33 -5.37 -20.48
N ARG A 210 -25.46 -4.38 -20.73
CA ARG A 210 -25.66 -3.40 -21.81
C ARG A 210 -25.68 -4.07 -23.19
N LYS A 211 -24.79 -5.04 -23.43
CA LYS A 211 -24.75 -5.82 -24.68
C LYS A 211 -25.99 -6.71 -24.87
N GLU A 212 -26.47 -7.35 -23.81
CA GLU A 212 -27.72 -8.11 -23.83
C GLU A 212 -28.91 -7.21 -24.19
N ASP A 213 -29.06 -6.07 -23.52
CA ASP A 213 -30.14 -5.10 -23.79
C ASP A 213 -30.13 -4.64 -25.25
N GLU A 214 -28.96 -4.31 -25.81
CA GLU A 214 -28.83 -3.92 -27.22
C GLU A 214 -29.16 -5.07 -28.19
N ARG A 215 -28.79 -6.30 -27.84
CA ARG A 215 -29.15 -7.48 -28.65
C ARG A 215 -30.66 -7.70 -28.65
N PHE A 216 -31.34 -7.56 -27.51
CA PHE A 216 -32.80 -7.68 -27.45
C PHE A 216 -33.50 -6.58 -28.24
N LYS A 217 -33.04 -5.33 -28.17
CA LYS A 217 -33.55 -4.24 -29.02
C LYS A 217 -33.43 -4.55 -30.51
N LYS A 218 -32.29 -5.08 -30.94
CA LYS A 218 -32.07 -5.47 -32.36
C LYS A 218 -32.99 -6.61 -32.79
N ILE A 219 -33.28 -7.57 -31.91
CA ILE A 219 -34.22 -8.68 -32.20
C ILE A 219 -35.65 -8.15 -32.31
N ASP A 220 -36.05 -7.25 -31.42
CA ASP A 220 -37.40 -6.68 -31.42
C ASP A 220 -37.65 -5.80 -32.66
N ALA A 221 -36.65 -5.01 -33.06
CA ALA A 221 -36.68 -4.24 -34.30
C ALA A 221 -36.87 -5.12 -35.55
N LYS A 222 -36.28 -6.33 -35.58
CA LYS A 222 -36.45 -7.28 -36.69
C LYS A 222 -37.84 -7.93 -36.73
N ARG A 223 -38.58 -7.95 -35.62
CA ARG A 223 -39.90 -8.58 -35.51
C ARG A 223 -41.05 -7.57 -35.71
N GLY A 224 -40.77 -6.41 -36.29
CA GLY A 224 -41.77 -5.37 -36.52
C GLY A 224 -42.23 -4.68 -35.24
N GLY A 225 -41.40 -4.68 -34.18
CA GLY A 225 -41.68 -3.97 -32.92
C GLY A 225 -42.84 -4.54 -32.11
N ARG A 226 -43.22 -5.80 -32.35
CA ARG A 226 -44.33 -6.46 -31.64
C ARG A 226 -43.99 -7.01 -30.25
N GLY A 227 -42.75 -6.86 -29.77
CA GLY A 227 -42.37 -7.12 -28.38
C GLY A 227 -42.35 -8.62 -28.00
N PHE A 228 -41.34 -9.04 -27.24
CA PHE A 228 -41.47 -10.20 -26.34
C PHE A 228 -41.83 -9.77 -24.90
N VAL A 229 -42.06 -8.47 -24.71
CA VAL A 229 -42.43 -7.79 -23.47
C VAL A 229 -43.22 -6.54 -23.83
#